data_AF-A0A662UJA1-F1
#
_entry.id   AF-A0A662UJA1-F1
#
_cell.length_a   1.000
_cell.length_b   1.000
_cell.length_c   1.000
_cell.angle_alpha   90.00
_cell.angle_beta   90.00
_cell.angle_gamma   90.00
#
_symmetry.space_group_name_H-M   'P 1'
#
loop_
_entity.id
_entity.type
_entity.pdbx_description
1 polymer ?
#
loop_
_entity_poly.entity_id
_entity_poly.type
_entity_poly.pdbx_seq_one_letter_code
_entity_poly.pdbx_strand_id
1 'polypeptide(L)'
;MAGSKTLLGISYILSGIPYANLLGLLLVPISWIFEGRSKKKGLWTATGILGLLAVVLLIAGLVSIIGAILSLPSAPSISSGEPPSATFPDWLSHLLKSGGLTLLTLAILGAAFVIAIVYFFMMIASLFQAGGFYRSGLIRIGAILYILVVVAIIAGTAILMMAVQEYINSGGEPREVLGAAVSMTYVVVLVTLVLNFLAGVLAGIGFLTAKEPEAEKPESLPPPPPPEAPAPAQVLKL
;
A
#
# COMPACT_ATOMS: atom_id res chain seq x y z
N MET A 1 -20.93 15.34 5.95
CA MET A 1 -20.55 14.07 5.30
C MET A 1 -19.55 13.32 6.19
N ALA A 2 -19.96 12.88 7.39
CA ALA A 2 -19.08 12.24 8.37
C ALA A 2 -18.70 10.77 8.02
N GLY A 3 -19.31 10.21 6.97
CA GLY A 3 -19.20 8.78 6.63
C GLY A 3 -17.87 8.36 5.99
N SER A 4 -17.29 9.19 5.11
CA SER A 4 -16.10 8.79 4.32
C SER A 4 -14.83 8.69 5.16
N LYS A 5 -14.61 9.65 6.07
CA LYS A 5 -13.51 9.62 7.05
C LYS A 5 -13.63 8.43 8.00
N THR A 6 -14.85 8.15 8.47
CA THR A 6 -15.14 7.02 9.35
C THR A 6 -14.85 5.69 8.65
N LEU A 7 -15.28 5.57 7.39
CA LEU A 7 -14.97 4.41 6.56
C LEU A 7 -13.45 4.24 6.39
N LEU A 8 -12.72 5.32 6.11
CA LEU A 8 -11.25 5.27 5.97
C LEU A 8 -10.58 4.80 7.27
N GLY A 9 -11.02 5.32 8.42
CA GLY A 9 -10.51 4.93 9.73
C GLY A 9 -10.75 3.45 10.04
N ILE A 10 -11.97 2.95 9.83
CA ILE A 10 -12.32 1.53 10.00
C ILE A 10 -11.50 0.65 9.05
N SER A 11 -11.35 1.08 7.79
CA SER A 11 -10.60 0.33 6.78
C SER A 11 -9.14 0.10 7.19
N TYR A 12 -8.48 1.10 7.77
CA TYR A 12 -7.11 1.01 8.27
C TYR A 12 -6.97 0.12 9.51
N ILE A 13 -8.01 0.04 10.37
CA ILE A 13 -8.02 -0.91 11.50
C ILE A 13 -8.18 -2.33 10.97
N LEU A 14 -9.13 -2.53 10.04
CA LEU A 14 -9.39 -3.85 9.44
C LEU A 14 -8.18 -4.37 8.66
N SER A 15 -7.42 -3.51 7.98
CA SER A 15 -6.21 -3.91 7.24
C SER A 15 -5.10 -4.48 8.14
N GLY A 16 -5.11 -4.15 9.43
CA GLY A 16 -4.16 -4.70 10.41
C GLY A 16 -4.55 -6.06 10.97
N ILE A 17 -5.85 -6.34 11.09
CA ILE A 17 -6.34 -7.57 11.76
C ILE A 17 -6.18 -8.75 10.78
N PRO A 18 -5.48 -9.84 11.16
CA PRO A 18 -5.40 -11.04 10.32
C PRO A 18 -6.80 -11.54 9.93
N TYR A 19 -6.95 -12.04 8.70
CA TYR A 19 -8.21 -12.48 8.08
C TYR A 19 -9.20 -11.36 7.72
N ALA A 20 -9.36 -10.32 8.57
CA ALA A 20 -10.12 -9.12 8.22
C ALA A 20 -9.37 -8.18 7.27
N ASN A 21 -8.04 -8.35 7.17
CA ASN A 21 -7.17 -7.59 6.28
C ASN A 21 -7.55 -7.69 4.80
N LEU A 22 -8.20 -8.78 4.38
CA LEU A 22 -8.76 -8.93 3.03
C LEU A 22 -9.83 -7.87 2.73
N LEU A 23 -10.68 -7.56 3.73
CA LEU A 23 -11.65 -6.47 3.60
C LEU A 23 -10.92 -5.12 3.62
N GLY A 24 -9.94 -4.95 4.50
CA GLY A 24 -9.11 -3.73 4.55
C GLY A 24 -8.40 -3.43 3.23
N LEU A 25 -7.92 -4.47 2.53
CA LEU A 25 -7.24 -4.36 1.24
C LEU A 25 -8.11 -3.69 0.17
N LEU A 26 -9.43 -3.92 0.18
CA LEU A 26 -10.38 -3.28 -0.73
C LEU A 26 -10.92 -1.96 -0.17
N LEU A 27 -11.24 -1.93 1.12
CA LEU A 27 -11.90 -0.79 1.74
C LEU A 27 -10.98 0.43 1.87
N VAL A 28 -9.67 0.26 2.10
CA VAL A 28 -8.72 1.37 2.18
C VAL A 28 -8.67 2.14 0.85
N PRO A 29 -8.43 1.51 -0.31
CA PRO A 29 -8.50 2.18 -1.61
C PRO A 29 -9.84 2.86 -1.90
N ILE A 30 -10.96 2.19 -1.65
CA ILE A 30 -12.31 2.73 -1.87
C ILE A 30 -12.54 3.98 -1.02
N SER A 31 -12.14 3.92 0.25
CA SER A 31 -12.25 5.05 1.18
C SER A 31 -11.43 6.25 0.73
N TRP A 32 -10.22 6.03 0.21
CA TRP A 32 -9.39 7.10 -0.35
C TRP A 32 -10.04 7.77 -1.57
N ILE A 33 -10.73 7.02 -2.42
CA ILE A 33 -11.48 7.59 -3.56
C ILE A 33 -12.62 8.48 -3.06
N PHE A 34 -13.45 7.98 -2.13
CA PHE A 34 -14.57 8.76 -1.60
C PHE A 34 -14.10 10.01 -0.86
N GLU A 35 -13.10 9.86 0.00
CA GLU A 35 -12.55 10.96 0.77
C GLU A 35 -11.90 11.99 -0.16
N GLY A 36 -11.09 11.54 -1.12
CA GLY A 36 -10.44 12.40 -2.11
C GLY A 36 -11.42 13.19 -2.97
N ARG A 37 -12.51 12.55 -3.44
CA ARG A 37 -13.57 13.24 -4.19
C ARG A 37 -14.31 14.24 -3.32
N SER A 38 -14.68 13.87 -2.08
CA SER A 38 -15.44 14.73 -1.18
C SER A 38 -14.66 15.99 -0.76
N LYS A 39 -13.33 15.87 -0.58
CA LYS A 39 -12.45 16.98 -0.17
C LYS A 39 -11.70 17.62 -1.35
N LYS A 40 -12.01 17.24 -2.60
CA LYS A 40 -11.36 17.69 -3.84
C LYS A 40 -9.82 17.56 -3.80
N LYS A 41 -9.32 16.47 -3.19
CA LYS A 41 -7.89 16.13 -3.11
C LYS A 41 -7.55 15.10 -4.19
N GLY A 42 -6.87 15.55 -5.24
CA GLY A 42 -6.45 14.70 -6.36
C GLY A 42 -5.54 13.54 -5.93
N LEU A 43 -4.56 13.81 -5.06
CA LEU A 43 -3.61 12.82 -4.56
C LEU A 43 -4.29 11.64 -3.85
N TRP A 44 -5.29 11.93 -3.01
CA TRP A 44 -6.07 10.92 -2.29
C TRP A 44 -6.87 10.04 -3.25
N THR A 45 -7.54 10.67 -4.21
CA THR A 45 -8.32 9.96 -5.22
C THR A 45 -7.41 9.04 -6.06
N ALA A 46 -6.26 9.56 -6.49
CA ALA A 46 -5.28 8.79 -7.26
C ALA A 46 -4.67 7.63 -6.46
N THR A 47 -4.39 7.84 -5.16
CA THR A 47 -3.93 6.78 -4.24
C THR A 47 -4.96 5.66 -4.14
N GLY A 48 -6.24 6.01 -4.04
CA GLY A 48 -7.33 5.03 -4.01
C GLY A 48 -7.48 4.25 -5.33
N ILE A 49 -7.39 4.93 -6.47
CA ILE A 49 -7.43 4.27 -7.79
C ILE A 49 -6.25 3.32 -7.96
N LEU A 50 -5.04 3.79 -7.63
CA LEU A 50 -3.83 2.99 -7.75
C LEU A 50 -3.85 1.80 -6.78
N GLY A 51 -4.43 1.98 -5.59
CA GLY A 51 -4.66 0.89 -4.64
C GLY A 51 -5.59 -0.19 -5.20
N LEU A 52 -6.71 0.20 -5.82
CA LEU A 52 -7.58 -0.77 -6.49
C LEU A 52 -6.88 -1.51 -7.63
N LEU A 53 -6.08 -0.79 -8.42
CA LEU A 53 -5.29 -1.40 -9.49
C LEU A 53 -4.27 -2.42 -8.93
N ALA A 54 -3.62 -2.09 -7.82
CA ALA A 54 -2.71 -3.00 -7.13
C ALA A 54 -3.41 -4.28 -6.66
N VAL A 55 -4.66 -4.17 -6.16
CA VAL A 55 -5.45 -5.35 -5.77
C VAL A 55 -5.81 -6.22 -6.98
N VAL A 56 -6.25 -5.61 -8.08
CA VAL A 56 -6.56 -6.35 -9.31
C VAL A 56 -5.33 -7.10 -9.81
N LEU A 57 -4.17 -6.45 -9.80
CA LEU A 57 -2.91 -7.07 -10.22
C LEU A 57 -2.42 -8.16 -9.27
N LEU A 58 -2.65 -8.01 -7.96
CA LEU A 58 -2.38 -9.06 -6.99
C LEU A 58 -3.22 -10.31 -7.27
N ILE A 59 -4.53 -10.13 -7.50
CA ILE A 59 -5.45 -11.23 -7.85
C ILE A 59 -5.03 -11.87 -9.18
N ALA A 60 -4.74 -11.06 -10.20
CA ALA A 60 -4.28 -11.55 -11.50
C ALA A 60 -2.97 -12.36 -11.35
N GLY A 61 -2.00 -11.85 -10.58
CA GLY A 61 -0.75 -12.54 -10.28
C GLY A 61 -0.96 -13.86 -9.55
N LEU A 62 -1.85 -13.90 -8.55
CA LEU A 62 -2.22 -15.14 -7.85
C LEU A 62 -2.84 -16.17 -8.81
N VAL A 63 -3.78 -15.74 -9.65
CA VAL A 63 -4.41 -16.61 -10.66
C VAL A 63 -3.37 -17.12 -11.65
N SER A 64 -2.44 -16.28 -12.10
CA SER A 64 -1.35 -16.68 -13.00
C SER A 64 -0.41 -17.69 -12.34
N ILE A 65 -0.04 -17.51 -11.07
CA ILE A 65 0.79 -18.46 -10.32
C ILE A 65 0.07 -19.81 -10.18
N ILE A 66 -1.21 -19.80 -9.78
CA ILE A 66 -2.01 -21.03 -9.65
C ILE A 66 -2.10 -21.73 -11.02
N GLY A 67 -2.40 -20.97 -12.07
CA GLY A 67 -2.43 -21.49 -13.44
C GLY A 67 -1.10 -22.10 -13.86
N ALA A 68 0.02 -21.47 -13.54
CA ALA A 68 1.36 -21.98 -13.82
C ALA A 68 1.65 -23.27 -13.05
N ILE A 69 1.28 -23.35 -11.77
CA ILE A 69 1.43 -24.57 -10.95
C ILE A 69 0.58 -25.72 -11.51
N LEU A 70 -0.68 -25.45 -11.86
CA LEU A 70 -1.59 -26.45 -12.43
C LEU A 70 -1.21 -26.88 -13.86
N SER A 71 -0.47 -26.04 -14.58
CA SER A 71 0.04 -26.34 -15.93
C SER A 71 1.38 -27.08 -15.92
N LEU A 72 1.98 -27.30 -14.75
CA LEU A 72 3.13 -28.19 -14.66
C LEU A 72 2.65 -29.59 -15.07
N PRO A 73 3.29 -30.24 -16.06
CA PRO A 73 3.00 -31.63 -16.32
C PRO A 73 3.20 -32.40 -15.02
N SER A 74 2.22 -33.25 -14.68
CA SER A 74 2.30 -34.15 -13.53
C SER A 74 3.72 -34.72 -13.48
N ALA A 75 4.45 -34.44 -12.39
CA ALA A 75 5.79 -34.98 -12.22
C ALA A 75 5.73 -36.49 -12.54
N PRO A 76 6.72 -37.04 -13.28
CA PRO A 76 6.73 -38.46 -13.60
C PRO A 76 6.52 -39.24 -12.30
N SER A 77 5.60 -40.19 -12.36
CA SER A 77 5.27 -41.13 -11.29
C SER A 77 6.50 -41.46 -10.46
N ILE A 78 6.37 -41.36 -9.14
CA ILE A 78 7.34 -41.78 -8.12
C ILE A 78 7.60 -43.29 -8.28
N SER A 79 8.38 -43.69 -9.29
CA SER A 79 8.80 -45.07 -9.56
C SER A 79 10.31 -45.22 -9.56
N SER A 80 11.06 -44.12 -9.58
CA SER A 80 12.48 -44.07 -9.24
C SER A 80 12.61 -43.37 -7.88
N GLY A 81 13.11 -44.07 -6.86
CA GLY A 81 13.25 -43.58 -5.47
C GLY A 81 14.24 -42.43 -5.26
N GLU A 82 14.42 -41.56 -6.25
CA GLU A 82 15.18 -40.33 -6.12
C GLU A 82 14.26 -39.21 -5.61
N PRO A 83 14.64 -38.50 -4.52
CA PRO A 83 13.89 -37.34 -4.09
C PRO A 83 13.92 -36.30 -5.22
N PRO A 84 12.80 -35.60 -5.49
CA PRO A 84 12.76 -34.57 -6.53
C PRO A 84 13.76 -33.47 -6.16
N SER A 85 14.95 -33.52 -6.76
CA SER A 85 16.03 -32.55 -6.57
C SER A 85 15.84 -31.34 -7.48
N ALA A 86 14.59 -30.92 -7.70
CA ALA A 86 14.32 -29.73 -8.49
C ALA A 86 14.81 -28.52 -7.71
N THR A 87 16.04 -28.10 -7.98
CA THR A 87 16.56 -26.85 -7.45
C THR A 87 15.75 -25.68 -8.05
N PHE A 88 15.63 -24.56 -7.34
CA PHE A 88 14.94 -23.37 -7.84
C PHE A 88 15.37 -22.95 -9.27
N PRO A 89 16.66 -23.05 -9.66
CA PRO A 89 17.10 -22.87 -11.05
C PRO A 89 16.47 -23.85 -12.06
N ASP A 90 16.30 -25.12 -11.70
CA ASP A 90 15.69 -26.12 -12.58
C ASP A 90 14.21 -25.85 -12.79
N TRP A 91 13.49 -25.48 -11.72
CA TRP A 91 12.10 -25.04 -11.78
C TRP A 91 11.93 -23.79 -12.64
N LEU A 92 12.79 -22.79 -12.45
CA LEU A 92 12.79 -21.55 -13.22
C LEU A 92 13.09 -21.82 -14.71
N SER A 93 14.02 -22.72 -15.01
CA SER A 93 14.36 -23.09 -16.39
C SER A 93 13.24 -23.85 -17.11
N HIS A 94 12.51 -24.72 -16.40
CA HIS A 94 11.36 -25.46 -16.95
C HIS A 94 10.17 -24.52 -17.20
N LEU A 95 9.96 -23.57 -16.29
CA LEU A 95 8.99 -22.51 -16.48
C LEU A 95 9.37 -21.61 -17.67
N LEU A 96 10.62 -21.18 -17.80
CA LEU A 96 11.05 -20.36 -18.96
C LEU A 96 10.88 -21.10 -20.29
N LYS A 97 11.05 -22.43 -20.31
CA LYS A 97 10.88 -23.29 -21.49
C LYS A 97 9.41 -23.52 -21.90
N SER A 98 8.43 -23.31 -21.01
CA SER A 98 7.00 -23.45 -21.35
C SER A 98 6.40 -22.26 -22.12
N GLY A 99 7.24 -21.26 -22.47
CA GLY A 99 7.14 -20.46 -23.69
C GLY A 99 6.06 -19.37 -23.79
N GLY A 100 4.97 -19.42 -23.03
CA GLY A 100 3.88 -18.43 -23.15
C GLY A 100 3.29 -17.96 -21.82
N LEU A 101 2.83 -18.89 -21.00
CA LEU A 101 2.20 -18.58 -19.71
C LEU A 101 3.20 -17.95 -18.73
N THR A 102 4.47 -18.32 -18.82
CA THR A 102 5.52 -17.87 -17.91
C THR A 102 5.98 -16.46 -18.19
N LEU A 103 6.11 -16.07 -19.46
CA LEU A 103 6.42 -14.69 -19.84
C LEU A 103 5.27 -13.75 -19.44
N LEU A 104 4.02 -14.18 -19.63
CA LEU A 104 2.85 -13.46 -19.15
C LEU A 104 2.87 -13.32 -17.62
N THR A 105 3.19 -14.40 -16.89
CA THR A 105 3.26 -14.39 -15.42
C THR A 105 4.36 -13.45 -14.93
N LEU A 106 5.57 -13.51 -15.52
CA LEU A 106 6.65 -12.57 -15.19
C LEU A 106 6.27 -11.12 -15.49
N ALA A 107 5.61 -10.86 -16.62
CA ALA A 107 5.16 -9.52 -16.99
C ALA A 107 4.12 -8.97 -16.00
N ILE A 108 3.13 -9.79 -15.60
CA ILE A 108 2.12 -9.42 -14.60
C ILE A 108 2.77 -9.16 -13.24
N LEU A 109 3.70 -10.03 -12.80
CA LEU A 109 4.42 -9.85 -11.53
C LEU A 109 5.29 -8.60 -11.54
N GLY A 110 6.00 -8.34 -12.64
CA GLY A 110 6.81 -7.14 -12.82
C GLY A 110 5.95 -5.87 -12.77
N ALA A 111 4.82 -5.85 -13.49
CA ALA A 111 3.88 -4.73 -13.46
C ALA A 111 3.26 -4.52 -12.08
N ALA A 112 2.85 -5.62 -11.41
CA ALA A 112 2.31 -5.59 -10.06
C ALA A 112 3.34 -5.03 -9.06
N PHE A 113 4.62 -5.40 -9.20
CA PHE A 113 5.70 -4.91 -8.35
C PHE A 113 5.91 -3.40 -8.51
N VAL A 114 6.00 -2.92 -9.74
CA VAL A 114 6.15 -1.47 -10.01
C VAL A 114 4.95 -0.70 -9.46
N ILE A 115 3.73 -1.17 -9.71
CA ILE A 115 2.51 -0.52 -9.21
C ILE A 115 2.44 -0.55 -7.68
N ALA A 116 2.84 -1.64 -7.04
CA ALA A 116 2.90 -1.74 -5.58
C ALA A 116 3.87 -0.71 -4.98
N ILE A 117 5.04 -0.51 -5.59
CA ILE A 117 6.00 0.51 -5.16
C ILE A 117 5.41 1.92 -5.28
N VAL A 118 4.85 2.25 -6.45
CA VAL A 118 4.25 3.59 -6.66
C VAL A 118 3.08 3.82 -5.70
N TYR A 119 2.22 2.81 -5.53
CA TYR A 119 1.11 2.84 -4.59
C TYR A 119 1.59 3.09 -3.16
N PHE A 120 2.64 2.40 -2.73
CA PHE A 120 3.17 2.55 -1.39
C PHE A 120 3.64 3.99 -1.10
N PHE A 121 4.41 4.60 -2.02
CA PHE A 121 4.84 5.99 -1.87
C PHE A 121 3.65 6.97 -1.89
N MET A 122 2.68 6.76 -2.78
CA MET A 122 1.47 7.58 -2.83
C MET A 122 0.62 7.45 -1.55
N MET A 123 0.55 6.24 -0.98
CA MET A 123 -0.14 6.00 0.29
C MET A 123 0.51 6.79 1.43
N ILE A 124 1.84 6.74 1.54
CA ILE A 124 2.57 7.54 2.55
C ILE A 124 2.32 9.03 2.34
N ALA A 125 2.45 9.52 1.11
CA ALA A 125 2.22 10.93 0.79
C ALA A 125 0.79 11.37 1.14
N SER A 126 -0.20 10.52 0.84
CA SER A 126 -1.60 10.75 1.20
C SER A 126 -1.82 10.77 2.71
N LEU A 127 -1.16 9.88 3.47
CA LEU A 127 -1.23 9.88 4.94
C LEU A 127 -0.60 11.15 5.53
N PHE A 128 0.55 11.61 5.04
CA PHE A 128 1.12 12.88 5.49
C PHE A 128 0.23 14.07 5.14
N GLN A 129 -0.32 14.11 3.93
CA GLN A 129 -1.27 15.16 3.53
C GLN A 129 -2.52 15.13 4.41
N ALA A 130 -3.05 13.95 4.71
CA ALA A 130 -4.18 13.77 5.62
C ALA A 130 -3.85 14.19 7.05
N GLY A 131 -2.69 13.81 7.59
CA GLY A 131 -2.23 14.24 8.91
C GLY A 131 -1.96 15.75 8.99
N GLY A 132 -1.64 16.39 7.86
CA GLY A 132 -1.61 17.84 7.70
C GLY A 132 -3.02 18.45 7.78
N PHE A 133 -3.89 18.01 6.88
CA PHE A 133 -5.26 18.52 6.71
C PHE A 133 -6.11 18.35 7.98
N TYR A 134 -6.04 17.18 8.61
CA TYR A 134 -6.80 16.84 9.81
C TYR A 134 -6.11 17.25 11.12
N ARG A 135 -4.90 17.84 11.05
CA ARG A 135 -4.06 18.19 12.20
C ARG A 135 -3.91 17.04 13.22
N SER A 136 -3.90 15.80 12.73
CA SER A 136 -3.84 14.58 13.56
C SER A 136 -2.42 14.03 13.60
N GLY A 137 -1.80 14.07 14.78
CA GLY A 137 -0.47 13.50 15.02
C GLY A 137 -0.44 11.99 14.80
N LEU A 138 -1.53 11.28 15.14
CA LEU A 138 -1.63 9.83 15.00
C LEU A 138 -1.54 9.36 13.54
N ILE A 139 -2.14 10.11 12.59
CA ILE A 139 -2.02 9.81 11.16
C ILE A 139 -0.56 9.95 10.69
N ARG A 140 0.15 10.98 11.17
CA ARG A 140 1.56 11.19 10.82
C ARG A 140 2.46 10.10 11.41
N ILE A 141 2.20 9.70 12.66
CA ILE A 141 2.91 8.58 13.30
C ILE A 141 2.66 7.29 12.51
N GLY A 142 1.43 7.02 12.09
CA GLY A 142 1.10 5.89 11.22
C GLY A 142 1.89 5.92 9.90
N ALA A 143 1.99 7.07 9.25
CA ALA A 143 2.80 7.24 8.04
C ALA A 143 4.29 6.95 8.27
N ILE A 144 4.86 7.44 9.39
CA ILE A 144 6.25 7.17 9.77
C ILE A 144 6.47 5.68 10.04
N LEU A 145 5.52 5.01 10.70
CA LEU A 145 5.61 3.56 10.92
C LEU A 145 5.59 2.77 9.61
N TYR A 146 4.79 3.18 8.61
CA TYR A 146 4.86 2.57 7.28
C TYR A 146 6.24 2.72 6.63
N ILE A 147 6.89 3.89 6.79
CA ILE A 147 8.28 4.06 6.33
C ILE A 147 9.22 3.08 7.06
N LEU A 148 9.08 2.98 8.38
CA LEU A 148 9.90 2.06 9.19
C LEU A 148 9.67 0.59 8.81
N VAL A 149 8.45 0.20 8.41
CA VAL A 149 8.19 -1.15 7.86
C VAL A 149 9.06 -1.40 6.64
N VAL A 150 9.12 -0.47 5.68
CA VAL A 150 9.93 -0.67 4.47
C VAL A 150 11.42 -0.65 4.77
N VAL A 151 11.88 0.22 5.67
CA VAL A 151 13.27 0.19 6.14
C VAL A 151 13.59 -1.16 6.79
N ALA A 152 12.69 -1.70 7.61
CA ALA A 152 12.86 -3.01 8.24
C ALA A 152 12.89 -4.16 7.22
N ILE A 153 12.05 -4.10 6.18
CA ILE A 153 12.08 -5.08 5.08
C ILE A 153 13.41 -5.01 4.35
N ILE A 154 13.83 -3.82 3.90
CA ILE A 154 15.08 -3.65 3.14
C ILE A 154 16.29 -4.09 3.97
N ALA A 155 16.40 -3.61 5.21
CA ALA A 155 17.50 -3.96 6.10
C ALA A 155 17.47 -5.46 6.45
N GLY A 156 16.29 -6.00 6.78
CA GLY A 156 16.12 -7.41 7.10
C GLY A 156 16.49 -8.33 5.93
N THR A 157 16.06 -7.99 4.71
CA THR A 157 16.42 -8.72 3.49
C THR A 157 17.91 -8.59 3.18
N ALA A 158 18.52 -7.42 3.34
CA ALA A 158 19.96 -7.24 3.14
C ALA A 158 20.79 -8.08 4.13
N ILE A 159 20.42 -8.07 5.42
CA ILE A 159 21.06 -8.89 6.46
C ILE A 159 20.89 -10.38 6.14
N LEU A 160 19.69 -10.80 5.74
CA LEU A 160 19.43 -12.17 5.31
C LEU A 160 20.33 -12.59 4.15
N MET A 161 20.47 -11.75 3.12
CA MET A 161 21.34 -12.03 1.98
C MET A 161 22.82 -12.14 2.38
N MET A 162 23.29 -11.26 3.25
CA MET A 162 24.67 -11.32 3.77
C MET A 162 24.91 -12.60 4.58
N ALA A 163 23.99 -12.95 5.49
CA ALA A 163 24.10 -14.15 6.30
C ALA A 163 24.06 -15.44 5.46
N VAL A 164 23.17 -15.50 4.46
CA VAL A 164 23.10 -16.62 3.51
C VAL A 164 24.40 -16.73 2.72
N GLN A 165 24.94 -15.62 2.22
CA GLN A 165 26.18 -15.62 1.45
C GLN A 165 27.39 -16.06 2.28
N GLU A 166 27.51 -15.57 3.52
CA GLU A 166 28.59 -15.96 4.43
C GLU A 166 28.54 -17.45 4.77
N TYR A 167 27.34 -17.97 5.02
CA TYR A 167 27.15 -19.40 5.32
C TYR A 167 27.48 -20.28 4.09
N ILE A 168 27.11 -19.87 2.87
CA ILE A 168 27.54 -20.54 1.62
C ILE A 168 29.07 -20.53 1.49
N ASN A 169 29.71 -19.37 1.74
CA ASN A 169 31.17 -19.23 1.64
C ASN A 169 31.92 -20.08 2.68
N SER A 170 31.30 -20.38 3.82
CA SER A 170 31.85 -21.27 4.85
C SER A 170 31.74 -22.77 4.53
N GLY A 171 31.17 -23.13 3.37
CA GLY A 171 30.97 -24.53 2.97
C GLY A 171 29.75 -25.19 3.61
N GLY A 172 28.79 -24.38 4.09
CA GLY A 172 27.58 -24.89 4.72
C GLY A 172 26.70 -25.73 3.80
N GLU A 173 26.04 -26.75 4.35
CA GLU A 173 25.16 -27.61 3.56
C GLU A 173 23.91 -26.86 3.08
N PRO A 174 23.44 -27.05 1.84
CA PRO A 174 22.28 -26.35 1.29
C PRO A 174 21.00 -26.41 2.14
N ARG A 175 20.78 -27.51 2.87
CA ARG A 175 19.64 -27.68 3.77
C ARG A 175 19.71 -26.77 5.00
N GLU A 176 20.90 -26.60 5.56
CA GLU A 176 21.12 -25.74 6.71
C GLU A 176 21.05 -24.26 6.30
N VAL A 177 21.57 -23.90 5.11
CA VAL A 177 21.39 -22.56 4.51
C VAL A 177 19.90 -22.22 4.45
N LEU A 178 19.09 -23.14 3.91
CA LEU A 178 17.66 -22.95 3.72
C LEU A 178 16.93 -22.85 5.06
N GLY A 179 17.26 -23.71 6.03
CA GLY A 179 16.69 -23.66 7.38
C GLY A 179 16.96 -22.34 8.09
N ALA A 180 18.21 -21.87 8.04
CA ALA A 180 18.59 -20.58 8.60
C ALA A 180 17.87 -19.42 7.89
N ALA A 181 17.81 -19.43 6.56
CA ALA A 181 17.12 -18.41 5.78
C ALA A 181 15.62 -18.32 6.10
N VAL A 182 14.95 -19.47 6.22
CA VAL A 182 13.54 -19.54 6.60
C VAL A 182 13.31 -19.00 8.02
N SER A 183 14.17 -19.36 8.98
CA SER A 183 14.06 -18.88 10.36
C SER A 183 14.24 -17.36 10.49
N MET A 184 15.22 -16.79 9.79
CA MET A 184 15.45 -15.34 9.78
C MET A 184 14.33 -14.60 9.04
N THR A 185 13.81 -15.19 7.95
CA THR A 185 12.65 -14.64 7.23
C THR A 185 11.44 -14.57 8.16
N TYR A 186 11.21 -15.58 9.01
CA TYR A 186 10.13 -15.57 9.99
C TYR A 186 10.22 -14.37 10.95
N VAL A 187 11.42 -14.06 11.44
CA VAL A 187 11.65 -12.89 12.32
C VAL A 187 11.34 -11.58 11.59
N VAL A 188 11.83 -11.41 10.36
CA VAL A 188 11.55 -10.22 9.54
C VAL A 188 10.04 -10.07 9.27
N VAL A 189 9.37 -11.17 8.91
CA VAL A 189 7.92 -11.18 8.68
C VAL A 189 7.16 -10.82 9.97
N LEU A 190 7.55 -11.37 11.12
CA LEU A 190 6.88 -11.09 12.38
C LEU A 190 7.02 -9.61 12.80
N VAL A 191 8.23 -9.06 12.71
CA VAL A 191 8.48 -7.63 13.02
C VAL A 191 7.69 -6.72 12.08
N THR A 192 7.73 -7.01 10.78
CA THR A 192 7.02 -6.20 9.78
C THR A 192 5.51 -6.29 9.93
N LEU A 193 4.97 -7.46 10.27
CA LEU A 193 3.54 -7.64 10.55
C LEU A 193 3.09 -6.81 11.75
N VAL A 194 3.85 -6.84 12.85
CA VAL A 194 3.54 -6.04 14.05
C VAL A 194 3.61 -4.55 13.76
N LEU A 195 4.66 -4.08 13.08
CA LEU A 195 4.80 -2.68 12.72
C LEU A 195 3.69 -2.22 11.77
N ASN A 196 3.33 -3.05 10.79
CA ASN A 196 2.25 -2.78 9.85
C ASN A 196 0.88 -2.72 10.55
N PHE A 197 0.63 -3.62 11.51
CA PHE A 197 -0.56 -3.59 12.36
C PHE A 197 -0.66 -2.28 13.14
N LEU A 198 0.42 -1.90 13.83
CA LEU A 198 0.47 -0.65 14.59
C LEU A 198 0.28 0.57 13.70
N ALA A 199 0.92 0.60 12.52
CA ALA A 199 0.77 1.67 11.55
C ALA A 199 -0.71 1.83 11.11
N GLY A 200 -1.35 0.72 10.77
CA GLY A 200 -2.76 0.70 10.38
C GLY A 200 -3.69 1.15 11.50
N VAL A 201 -3.54 0.60 12.70
CA VAL A 201 -4.39 0.96 13.85
C VAL A 201 -4.22 2.43 14.23
N LEU A 202 -2.98 2.95 14.29
CA LEU A 202 -2.73 4.35 14.63
C LEU A 202 -3.26 5.32 13.57
N ALA A 203 -3.07 5.00 12.29
CA ALA A 203 -3.66 5.78 11.20
C ALA A 203 -5.20 5.76 11.29
N GLY A 204 -5.78 4.57 11.52
CA GLY A 204 -7.22 4.36 11.63
C GLY A 204 -7.84 5.16 12.77
N ILE A 205 -7.31 5.03 13.99
CA ILE A 205 -7.72 5.84 15.15
C ILE A 205 -7.54 7.33 14.84
N GLY A 206 -6.41 7.71 14.22
CA GLY A 206 -6.12 9.08 13.85
C GLY A 206 -7.16 9.71 12.91
N PHE A 207 -7.74 8.93 11.99
CA PHE A 207 -8.86 9.36 11.15
C PHE A 207 -10.18 9.43 11.92
N LEU A 208 -10.46 8.45 12.78
CA LEU A 208 -11.70 8.42 13.56
C LEU A 208 -11.79 9.60 14.55
N THR A 209 -10.67 9.99 15.15
CA THR A 209 -10.62 11.07 16.16
C THR A 209 -10.31 12.44 15.57
N ALA A 210 -9.94 12.52 14.29
CA ALA A 210 -9.62 13.79 13.64
C ALA A 210 -10.82 14.73 13.58
N LYS A 211 -10.60 16.01 13.90
CA LYS A 211 -11.61 17.07 13.67
C LYS A 211 -11.58 17.48 12.21
N GLU A 212 -12.75 17.68 11.60
CA GLU A 212 -12.80 18.27 10.26
C GLU A 212 -12.30 19.72 10.34
N PRO A 213 -11.42 20.16 9.42
CA PRO A 213 -11.06 21.57 9.35
C PRO A 213 -12.32 22.39 9.08
N GLU A 214 -12.52 23.47 9.84
CA GLU A 214 -13.60 24.42 9.61
C GLU A 214 -13.55 24.88 8.15
N ALA A 215 -14.67 24.76 7.44
CA ALA A 215 -14.77 25.36 6.11
C ALA A 215 -14.51 26.85 6.28
N GLU A 216 -13.56 27.40 5.51
CA GLU A 216 -13.40 28.85 5.39
C GLU A 216 -14.79 29.41 5.11
N LYS A 217 -15.33 30.19 6.07
CA LYS A 217 -16.55 30.96 5.83
C LYS A 217 -16.29 31.77 4.56
N PRO A 218 -17.20 31.76 3.56
CA PRO A 218 -17.05 32.66 2.43
C PRO A 218 -16.86 34.06 3.00
N GLU A 219 -15.73 34.66 2.64
CA GLU A 219 -15.35 36.02 2.98
C GLU A 219 -16.62 36.88 2.81
N SER A 220 -17.13 37.40 3.91
CA SER A 220 -18.35 38.20 3.89
C SER A 220 -18.15 39.26 2.83
N LEU A 221 -19.02 39.27 1.81
CA LEU A 221 -19.00 40.27 0.76
C LEU A 221 -18.77 41.64 1.42
N PRO A 222 -17.85 42.47 0.90
CA PRO A 222 -17.66 43.81 1.44
C PRO A 222 -19.04 44.48 1.53
N PRO A 223 -19.35 45.15 2.67
CA PRO A 223 -20.65 45.78 2.84
C PRO A 223 -20.95 46.66 1.63
N PRO A 224 -22.20 46.66 1.13
CA PRO A 224 -22.57 47.46 -0.02
C PRO A 224 -22.11 48.91 0.20
N PRO A 225 -21.55 49.57 -0.83
CA PRO A 225 -21.11 50.96 -0.71
C PRO A 225 -22.25 51.80 -0.13
N PRO A 226 -21.94 52.77 0.75
CA PRO A 226 -22.94 53.69 1.28
C PRO A 226 -23.76 54.28 0.13
N PRO A 227 -25.09 54.45 0.27
CA PRO A 227 -25.90 55.14 -0.73
C PRO A 227 -25.20 56.45 -1.11
N GLU A 228 -24.94 56.65 -2.40
CA GLU A 228 -24.34 57.89 -2.89
C GLU A 228 -25.15 59.06 -2.35
N ALA A 229 -24.47 59.96 -1.62
CA ALA A 229 -25.09 61.18 -1.16
C ALA A 229 -25.66 61.92 -2.38
N PRO A 230 -26.91 62.41 -2.33
CA PRO A 230 -27.52 63.11 -3.45
C PRO A 230 -26.58 64.23 -3.91
N ALA A 231 -26.28 64.24 -5.20
CA ALA A 231 -25.39 65.21 -5.82
C ALA A 231 -25.82 66.63 -5.41
N PRO A 232 -24.89 67.52 -5.01
CA PRO A 232 -25.23 68.89 -4.66
C PRO A 232 -25.93 69.54 -5.86
N ALA A 233 -27.14 70.04 -5.63
CA ALA A 233 -27.92 70.75 -6.62
C ALA A 233 -27.04 71.79 -7.29
N GLN A 234 -26.91 71.71 -8.62
CA GLN A 234 -26.24 72.75 -9.39
C GLN A 234 -27.01 74.05 -9.17
N VAL A 235 -26.44 74.93 -8.35
CA VAL A 235 -26.91 76.29 -8.18
C VAL A 235 -26.70 76.96 -9.53
N LEU A 236 -27.78 77.06 -10.30
CA LEU A 236 -27.85 77.89 -11.50
C LEU A 236 -27.49 79.32 -11.08
N LYS A 237 -26.30 79.77 -11.46
CA LYS A 237 -25.97 81.19 -11.46
C LYS A 237 -26.65 81.79 -12.70
N LEU A 238 -27.77 82.48 -12.45
CA LEU A 238 -28.37 83.45 -13.37
C LEU A 238 -27.48 84.70 -13.47
#